data_AF-M6GGP4-F1
#
_entry.id   AF-M6GGP4-F1
#
_cell.length_a   1.000
_cell.length_b   1.000
_cell.length_c   1.000
_cell.angle_alpha   90.00
_cell.angle_beta   90.00
_cell.angle_gamma   90.00
#
_symmetry.space_group_name_H-M   'P 1'
#
loop_
_entity.id
_entity.type
_entity.pdbx_description
1 polymer ?
#
loop_
_entity_poly.entity_id
_entity_poly.type
_entity_poly.pdbx_seq_one_letter_code
_entity_poly.pdbx_strand_id
1 'polypeptide(L)' 'MAVDRNNIHVSSLYNPYHISFLRALIRIVEVSRDYDKPLSLCGELASDTDFTIFLVGIGIRELSVSIPF' A
#
# COMPACT_ATOMS: atom_id res chain seq x y z
N MET A 1 -4.97 -10.72 4.61
CA MET A 1 -6.22 -10.72 5.40
C MET A 1 -7.23 -11.76 4.92
N ALA A 2 -7.03 -12.44 3.77
CA ALA A 2 -7.96 -13.47 3.26
C ALA A 2 -9.43 -12.97 3.24
N VAL A 3 -9.60 -11.69 2.91
CA VAL A 3 -10.88 -10.97 2.92
C VAL A 3 -11.11 -10.44 1.52
N ASP A 4 -12.29 -10.71 0.98
CA ASP A 4 -12.80 -10.02 -0.19
C ASP A 4 -13.42 -8.68 0.25
N ARG A 5 -12.80 -7.58 -0.18
CA ARG A 5 -13.24 -6.21 0.14
C ARG A 5 -14.63 -5.86 -0.42
N ASN A 6 -15.10 -6.59 -1.44
CA ASN A 6 -16.39 -6.35 -2.06
C ASN A 6 -17.50 -7.22 -1.46
N ASN A 7 -17.16 -8.18 -0.61
CA ASN A 7 -18.13 -9.03 0.07
C ASN A 7 -18.56 -8.42 1.40
N ILE A 8 -19.80 -7.94 1.46
CA ILE A 8 -20.38 -7.26 2.64
C ILE A 8 -20.32 -8.08 3.93
N HIS A 9 -20.24 -9.41 3.84
CA HIS A 9 -20.20 -10.29 5.01
C HIS A 9 -18.83 -10.30 5.70
N VAL A 10 -17.77 -9.91 4.98
CA VAL A 10 -16.39 -9.97 5.47
C VAL A 10 -15.59 -8.69 5.26
N SER A 11 -16.14 -7.71 4.53
CA SER A 11 -15.44 -6.45 4.21
C SER A 11 -15.05 -5.64 5.44
N SER A 12 -15.77 -5.78 6.56
CA SER A 12 -15.44 -5.15 7.84
C SER A 12 -14.12 -5.64 8.45
N LEU A 13 -13.61 -6.80 8.01
CA LEU A 13 -12.31 -7.34 8.43
C LEU A 13 -11.15 -6.77 7.59
N TYR A 14 -11.44 -6.02 6.52
CA TYR A 14 -10.42 -5.34 5.75
C TYR A 14 -9.87 -4.14 6.54
N ASN A 15 -8.60 -4.22 6.92
CA ASN A 15 -7.89 -3.15 7.60
C ASN A 15 -6.53 -2.85 6.92
N PRO A 16 -6.37 -1.71 6.23
CA PRO A 16 -5.10 -1.33 5.61
C PRO A 16 -3.99 -0.98 6.62
N TYR A 17 -4.33 -0.76 7.89
CA TYR A 17 -3.36 -0.54 8.98
C TYR A 17 -2.86 -1.84 9.62
N HIS A 18 -3.31 -3.01 9.14
CA HIS A 18 -2.91 -4.28 9.71
C HIS A 18 -1.39 -4.49 9.58
N ILE A 19 -0.72 -4.80 10.70
CA ILE A 19 0.75 -4.87 10.77
C ILE A 19 1.37 -5.79 9.72
N SER A 20 0.76 -6.94 9.42
CA SER A 20 1.25 -7.86 8.40
C SER A 20 1.27 -7.24 6.99
N PHE A 21 0.32 -6.37 6.68
CA PHE A 21 0.28 -5.65 5.41
C PHE A 21 1.38 -4.57 5.36
N LEU A 22 1.53 -3.78 6.43
CA LEU A 22 2.59 -2.77 6.52
C LEU A 22 4.00 -3.38 6.41
N ARG A 23 4.23 -4.52 7.08
CA ARG A 23 5.48 -5.27 6.98
C ARG A 23 5.71 -5.80 5.56
N ALA A 24 4.66 -6.24 4.87
CA ALA A 24 4.77 -6.66 3.49
C ALA A 24 5.19 -5.51 2.56
N LEU A 25 4.64 -4.31 2.76
CA LEU A 25 5.05 -3.12 2.00
C LEU A 25 6.52 -2.77 2.24
N ILE A 26 6.97 -2.74 3.49
CA ILE A 26 8.39 -2.51 3.83
C ILE A 26 9.27 -3.54 3.13
N ARG A 27 8.89 -4.83 3.18
CA ARG A 27 9.66 -5.89 2.54
C ARG A 27 9.76 -5.72 1.02
N ILE A 28 8.67 -5.28 0.36
CA ILE A 28 8.68 -5.00 -1.08
C ILE A 28 9.66 -3.87 -1.41
N VAL A 29 9.68 -2.81 -0.60
CA VAL A 29 10.61 -1.69 -0.79
C VAL A 29 12.06 -2.12 -0.61
N GLU A 30 12.35 -2.90 0.43
CA GLU A 30 13.69 -3.47 0.66
C GLU A 30 14.16 -4.30 -0.53
N VAL A 31 13.32 -5.22 -1.03
CA VAL A 31 13.67 -6.07 -2.17
C VAL A 31 13.87 -5.23 -3.44
N SER A 32 13.01 -4.26 -3.72
CA SER A 32 13.19 -3.36 -4.88
C SER A 32 14.54 -2.63 -4.81
N ARG A 33 14.93 -2.14 -3.63
CA ARG A 33 16.22 -1.49 -3.41
C ARG A 33 17.40 -2.45 -3.57
N ASP A 34 17.31 -3.65 -3.01
CA ASP A 34 18.39 -4.66 -3.06
C ASP A 34 18.72 -5.10 -4.49
N TYR A 35 17.72 -5.05 -5.39
CA TYR A 35 17.86 -5.44 -6.80
C TYR A 35 17.90 -4.26 -7.78
N ASP A 36 18.01 -3.02 -7.26
CA ASP A 36 18.01 -1.77 -8.04
C ASP A 36 16.86 -1.72 -9.07
N LYS A 37 15.65 -2.05 -8.63
CA LYS A 37 14.44 -2.05 -9.45
C LYS A 37 13.56 -0.86 -9.12
N PRO A 38 13.01 -0.15 -10.13
CA PRO A 38 12.01 0.88 -9.89
C PRO A 38 10.78 0.27 -9.22
N LEU A 39 10.15 1.05 -8.33
CA LEU A 39 8.96 0.66 -7.59
C LEU A 39 7.95 1.80 -7.59
N SER A 40 6.76 1.50 -8.10
CA SER A 40 5.59 2.37 -8.03
C SER A 40 4.44 1.68 -7.29
N LEU A 41 3.63 2.46 -6.58
CA LEU A 41 2.43 1.99 -5.89
C LEU A 41 1.18 2.56 -6.57
N CYS A 42 0.22 1.71 -6.87
CA CYS A 42 -1.10 2.07 -7.39
C CYS A 42 -2.22 1.62 -6.46
N GLY A 43 -3.45 2.02 -6.78
CA GLY A 43 -4.65 1.71 -6.01
C GLY A 43 -4.98 2.77 -4.98
N GLU A 44 -6.09 2.59 -4.26
CA GLU A 44 -6.64 3.62 -3.36
C GLU A 44 -5.65 4.04 -2.26
N LEU A 45 -4.81 3.12 -1.78
CA LEU A 45 -3.78 3.42 -0.78
C LEU A 45 -2.78 4.47 -1.27
N ALA A 46 -2.50 4.54 -2.57
CA ALA A 46 -1.61 5.55 -3.14
C ALA A 46 -2.22 6.96 -3.07
N SER A 47 -3.55 7.06 -3.05
CA SER A 47 -4.30 8.31 -2.92
C SER A 47 -4.70 8.62 -1.47
N ASP A 48 -4.46 7.70 -0.52
CA ASP A 48 -4.83 7.87 0.87
C ASP A 48 -3.80 8.74 1.60
N THR A 49 -4.22 9.96 1.95
CA THR A 49 -3.36 10.95 2.58
C THR A 49 -2.83 10.52 3.95
N ASP A 50 -3.56 9.65 4.66
CA ASP A 50 -3.14 9.17 5.97
C ASP A 50 -1.93 8.23 5.86
N PHE A 51 -1.78 7.56 4.72
CA PHE A 51 -0.65 6.67 4.44
C PHE A 51 0.55 7.39 3.82
N THR A 52 0.38 8.58 3.23
CA THR A 52 1.44 9.29 2.50
C THR A 52 2.74 9.39 3.29
N ILE A 53 2.68 9.80 4.57
CA ILE A 53 3.87 9.94 5.42
C ILE A 53 4.56 8.58 5.61
N PHE A 54 3.79 7.52 5.86
CA PHE A 54 4.32 6.17 6.01
C PHE A 54 4.99 5.69 4.71
N LEU A 55 4.31 5.82 3.57
CA LEU A 55 4.80 5.38 2.26
C LEU A 55 6.11 6.08 1.88
N VAL A 56 6.18 7.40 2.08
CA VAL A 56 7.42 8.17 1.88
C VAL A 56 8.49 7.73 2.89
N GLY A 57 8.12 7.53 4.15
CA GLY A 57 9.02 7.10 5.22
C GLY A 57 9.71 5.76 4.95
N ILE A 58 8.98 4.78 4.39
CA ILE A 58 9.54 3.45 4.08
C ILE A 58 10.35 3.41 2.78
N GLY A 59 10.23 4.42 1.92
CA GLY A 59 11.05 4.55 0.70
C GLY A 59 10.31 4.55 -0.63
N ILE A 60 8.97 4.57 -0.66
CA ILE A 60 8.21 4.70 -1.91
C ILE A 60 8.34 6.14 -2.43
N ARG A 61 8.59 6.28 -3.74
CA ARG A 61 8.80 7.59 -4.40
C ARG A 61 7.91 7.82 -5.63
N GLU A 62 7.29 6.78 -6.16
CA GLU A 62 6.41 6.86 -7.31
C GLU A 62 5.01 6.35 -6.93
N LEU A 63 4.01 7.22 -7.03
CA LEU A 63 2.61 6.94 -6.70
C LEU A 63 1.76 7.15 -7.95
N SER A 64 0.97 6.15 -8.31
CA SER A 64 -0.03 6.20 -9.38
C SER A 64 -1.41 6.37 -8.75
N VAL A 65 -1.96 7.57 -8.87
CA VAL A 65 -3.20 7.98 -8.24
C VAL A 65 -4.29 8.24 -9.28
N SER A 66 -5.54 7.96 -8.91
CA SER A 66 -6.69 8.38 -9.72
C SER A 66 -6.80 9.90 -9.76
N ILE A 67 -7.18 10.41 -10.92
CA ILE A 67 -7.49 11.83 -11.12
C ILE A 67 -8.74 12.16 -10.29
N PRO A 68 -8.78 13.27 -9.54
CA PRO A 68 -9.88 13.57 -8.61
C PRO A 68 -11.18 14.09 -9.28
N PHE A 69 -11.53 13.63 -10.48
CA PHE A 69 -12.69 14.12 -11.25
C PHE A 69 -13.76 13.05 -11.47
#